data_AF-A0A926PYY6-F1
#
_entry.id   AF-A0A926PYY6-F1
#
_cell.length_a   1.000
_cell.length_b   1.000
_cell.length_c   1.000
_cell.angle_alpha   90.00
_cell.angle_beta   90.00
_cell.angle_gamma   90.00
#
_symmetry.space_group_name_H-M   'P 1'
#
loop_
_entity.id
_entity.type
_entity.pdbx_description
1 polymer ?
#
loop_
_entity_poly.entity_id
_entity_poly.type
_entity_poly.pdbx_seq_one_letter_code
_entity_poly.pdbx_strand_id
1 'polypeptide(L)' 'MERLQLGRTAVYDLLRTRQLTSLTLGRARRIPAHALDRLITTRLEQEAA' A
#
# COMPACT_ATOMS: atom_id res chain seq x y z
N MET A 1 10.28 5.60 1.87
CA MET A 1 8.97 5.96 2.48
C MET A 1 8.47 7.33 2.03
N GLU A 2 9.19 8.07 1.16
CA GLU A 2 8.81 9.45 0.82
C GLU A 2 7.54 9.60 -0.02
N ARG A 3 7.21 8.63 -0.89
CA ARG A 3 5.98 8.72 -1.72
C ARG A 3 4.69 8.40 -0.97
N LEU A 4 4.77 7.70 0.16
CA LEU A 4 3.59 7.25 0.90
C LEU A 4 3.31 8.09 2.14
N GLN A 5 4.33 8.80 2.67
CA GLN A 5 4.29 9.47 3.98
C GLN A 5 3.73 8.57 5.13
N LEU A 6 3.63 7.25 4.90
CA LEU A 6 3.14 6.28 5.85
C LEU A 6 4.30 5.81 6.72
N GLY A 7 4.02 5.61 8.01
CA GLY A 7 4.94 4.93 8.92
C GLY A 7 5.20 3.48 8.50
N ARG A 8 6.35 2.93 8.90
CA ARG A 8 6.71 1.52 8.65
C ARG A 8 5.65 0.55 9.14
N THR A 9 5.09 0.80 10.32
CA THR A 9 4.01 0.00 10.92
C THR A 9 2.77 -0.04 10.02
N ALA A 10 2.32 1.13 9.55
CA ALA A 10 1.15 1.20 8.68
C ALA A 10 1.37 0.47 7.36
N VAL A 11 2.56 0.57 6.77
CA VAL A 11 2.91 -0.21 5.57
C VAL A 11 2.89 -1.70 5.86
N TYR A 12 3.50 -2.14 6.96
CA TYR A 12 3.48 -3.56 7.34
C TYR A 12 2.06 -4.08 7.57
N ASP A 13 1.20 -3.31 8.21
CA ASP A 13 -0.21 -3.70 8.38
C ASP A 13 -0.94 -3.81 7.04
N LEU A 14 -0.72 -2.87 6.11
CA LEU A 14 -1.31 -2.95 4.77
C LEU A 14 -0.80 -4.13 3.94
N LEU A 15 0.48 -4.51 4.10
CA LEU A 15 1.01 -5.73 3.51
C LEU A 15 0.42 -6.98 4.18
N ARG A 16 0.26 -6.97 5.50
CA ARG A 16 -0.32 -8.06 6.30
C ARG A 16 -1.79 -8.31 5.92
N THR A 17 -2.57 -7.25 5.75
CA THR A 17 -3.98 -7.32 5.34
C THR A 17 -4.16 -7.51 3.83
N ARG A 18 -3.06 -7.60 3.07
CA ARG A 18 -3.05 -7.67 1.59
C ARG A 18 -3.77 -6.51 0.90
N GLN A 19 -3.98 -5.39 1.59
CA GLN A 19 -4.54 -4.17 1.03
C GLN A 19 -3.53 -3.41 0.17
N LEU A 20 -2.23 -3.60 0.40
CA LEU A 20 -1.17 -3.04 -0.43
C LEU A 20 -0.49 -4.13 -1.25
N THR A 21 -0.65 -4.04 -2.57
CA THR A 21 0.05 -4.92 -3.50
C THR A 21 1.54 -4.65 -3.43
N SER A 22 2.32 -5.71 -3.31
CA SER A 22 3.77 -5.63 -3.33
C SER A 22 4.33 -6.66 -4.28
N LEU A 23 5.38 -6.27 -4.98
CA LEU A 23 6.10 -7.09 -5.94
C LEU A 23 7.51 -7.35 -5.39
N THR A 24 7.87 -8.62 -5.28
CA THR A 24 9.26 -8.98 -4.96
C THR A 24 10.06 -8.97 -6.27
N LEU A 25 11.04 -8.07 -6.37
CA LEU A 25 11.96 -7.99 -7.50
C LEU A 25 13.36 -8.36 -7.00
N GLY A 26 13.78 -9.60 -7.28
CA GLY A 26 15.02 -10.17 -6.74
C GLY A 26 14.97 -10.25 -5.22
N ARG A 27 15.93 -9.60 -4.54
CA ARG A 27 15.99 -9.54 -3.07
C ARG A 27 15.21 -8.36 -2.46
N ALA A 28 14.65 -7.48 -3.28
CA ALA A 28 13.99 -6.27 -2.83
C ALA A 28 12.47 -6.33 -3.04
N ARG A 29 11.69 -5.91 -2.04
CA ARG A 29 10.25 -5.72 -2.18
C ARG A 29 9.97 -4.31 -2.69
N ARG A 30 9.29 -4.20 -3.82
CA ARG A 30 8.86 -2.96 -4.47
C ARG A 30 7.35 -2.81 -4.33
N ILE A 31 6.88 -1.58 -4.16
CA ILE A 31 5.45 -1.25 -4.17
C ILE A 31 5.16 -0.60 -5.52
N PRO A 32 4.26 -1.16 -6.35
CA PRO A 32 3.86 -0.55 -7.61
C PRO A 32 3.15 0.79 -7.38
N ALA A 33 3.30 1.75 -8.28
CA ALA A 33 2.61 3.04 -8.17
C ALA A 33 1.08 2.89 -8.20
N HIS A 34 0.55 2.07 -9.11
CA HIS A 34 -0.90 1.80 -9.22
C HIS A 34 -1.51 1.16 -7.97
N ALA A 35 -0.69 0.48 -7.14
CA ALA A 35 -1.16 -0.11 -5.90
C ALA A 35 -1.53 0.99 -4.88
N LEU A 36 -0.92 2.17 -4.99
CA LEU A 36 -1.27 3.33 -4.19
C LEU A 36 -2.60 3.92 -4.64
N ASP A 37 -2.79 4.12 -5.94
CA ASP A 37 -4.05 4.65 -6.48
C ASP A 37 -5.24 3.78 -6.03
N ARG A 38 -5.09 2.45 -6.17
CA ARG A 38 -6.11 1.50 -5.72
C ARG A 38 -6.38 1.58 -4.22
N LEU A 39 -5.33 1.70 -3.41
CA LEU A 39 -5.46 1.84 -1.95
C LEU A 39 -6.26 3.10 -1.59
N ILE A 40 -5.98 4.23 -2.25
CA ILE A 40 -6.67 5.51 -2.01
C ILE A 40 -8.14 5.38 -2.42
N THR A 41 -8.43 4.86 -3.60
CA THR A 41 -9.81 4.65 -4.06
C THR A 41 -10.59 3.76 -3.09
N THR A 42 -10.03 2.61 -2.70
CA THR A 42 -10.71 1.70 -1.76
C THR A 42 -10.89 2.33 -0.37
N ARG A 43 -9.96 3.18 0.08
CA ARG A 43 -10.12 3.92 1.34
C ARG A 43 -11.22 4.97 1.28
N LEU A 44 -11.29 5.73 0.17
CA LEU A 44 -12.36 6.69 -0.08
C LEU A 44 -13.73 6.00 -0.15
N GLU A 45 -13.82 4.85 -0.80
CA GLU A 45 -15.05 4.05 -0.85
C GLU A 45 -15.46 3.52 0.54
N GLN A 46 -14.50 3.15 1.38
CA GLN A 46 -14.77 2.69 2.75
C GLN A 46 -15.17 3.83 3.70
N GLU A 47 -14.66 5.05 3.51
CA GLU A 47 -15.05 6.22 4.32
C GLU A 47 -16.37 6.85 3.85
N ALA A 48 -16.76 6.64 2.59
CA ALA A 48 -18.02 7.13 2.04
C ALA A 48 -19.23 6.23 2.37
N ALA A 49 -19.02 5.06 3.00
CA ALA A 49 -20.04 4.07 3.35
C ALA A 49 -20.36 4.06 4.86
#